data_AF-A0A6A6F695-F1
#
_entry.id   AF-A0A6A6F695-F1
#
_cell.length_a   1.000
_cell.length_b   1.000
_cell.length_c   1.000
_cell.angle_alpha   90.00
_cell.angle_beta   90.00
_cell.angle_gamma   90.00
#
_symmetry.space_group_name_H-M   'P 1'
#
loop_
_entity.id
_entity.type
_entity.pdbx_description
1 polymer ?
#
loop_
_entity_poly.entity_id
_entity_poly.type
_entity_poly.pdbx_seq_one_letter_code
_entity_poly.pdbx_strand_id
1 'polypeptide(L)'
;MAAWAKQREFHAQHSDAMRSTAALLARSVWKGPHIVPLPIVRPKAGERTPPIKTQARSATILPNFVGLVFQVYNGKMYHDVRITEDMVGHKLGEFSPTRKRFMYKQTKNK
;
A
#
# COMPACT_ATOMS: atom_id res chain seq x y z
N MET A 1 -27.61 -27.65 -10.47
CA MET A 1 -26.22 -28.00 -10.06
C MET A 1 -25.15 -27.01 -10.53
N ALA A 2 -25.27 -26.38 -11.71
CA ALA A 2 -24.23 -25.47 -12.25
C ALA A 2 -24.14 -24.08 -11.59
N ALA A 3 -25.23 -23.56 -11.00
CA ALA A 3 -25.23 -22.23 -10.37
C ALA A 3 -24.38 -22.17 -9.08
N TRP A 4 -24.30 -23.28 -8.35
CA TRP A 4 -23.52 -23.39 -7.12
C TRP A 4 -22.00 -23.48 -7.37
N ALA A 5 -21.59 -24.14 -8.46
CA ALA A 5 -20.18 -24.21 -8.85
C ALA A 5 -19.64 -22.84 -9.27
N LYS A 6 -20.44 -22.10 -10.05
CA LYS A 6 -20.10 -20.74 -10.52
C LYS A 6 -20.02 -19.72 -9.39
N GLN A 7 -20.89 -19.84 -8.37
CA GLN A 7 -20.83 -19.03 -7.15
C GLN A 7 -19.55 -19.29 -6.34
N ARG A 8 -19.06 -20.53 -6.35
CA ARG A 8 -17.89 -20.99 -5.59
C ARG A 8 -16.57 -20.60 -6.26
N GLU A 9 -16.51 -20.63 -7.59
CA GLU A 9 -15.38 -20.12 -8.38
C GLU A 9 -15.25 -18.60 -8.32
N PHE A 10 -16.38 -17.87 -8.33
CA PHE A 10 -16.38 -16.42 -8.15
C PHE A 10 -15.83 -16.02 -6.76
N HIS A 11 -16.20 -16.75 -5.70
CA HIS A 11 -15.65 -16.55 -4.36
C HIS A 11 -14.16 -16.91 -4.24
N ALA A 12 -13.70 -17.94 -4.98
CA ALA A 12 -12.29 -18.36 -4.97
C ALA A 12 -11.37 -17.30 -5.61
N GLN A 13 -11.78 -16.71 -6.74
CA GLN A 13 -11.01 -15.66 -7.42
C GLN A 13 -10.85 -14.38 -6.58
N HIS A 14 -11.83 -14.04 -5.74
CA HIS A 14 -11.74 -12.88 -4.84
C HIS A 14 -10.96 -13.16 -3.55
N SER A 15 -10.80 -14.43 -3.15
CA SER A 15 -10.01 -14.83 -1.98
C SER A 15 -8.49 -14.87 -2.23
N ASP A 16 -8.06 -15.12 -3.47
CA ASP A 16 -6.64 -15.21 -3.80
C ASP A 16 -5.94 -13.84 -3.84
N ALA A 17 -6.68 -12.76 -4.07
CA ALA A 17 -6.16 -11.39 -4.02
C ALA A 17 -5.81 -10.88 -2.59
N MET A 18 -6.21 -11.61 -1.54
CA MET A 18 -5.98 -11.25 -0.12
C MET A 18 -4.98 -12.17 0.60
N ARG A 19 -4.21 -12.99 -0.12
CA ARG A 19 -3.15 -13.80 0.49
C ARG A 19 -1.91 -13.00 0.89
N SER A 20 -1.69 -11.81 0.32
CA SER A 20 -0.54 -10.94 0.64
C SER A 20 -0.53 -10.47 2.10
N THR A 21 -1.71 -10.30 2.73
CA THR A 21 -1.80 -9.92 4.15
C THR A 21 -1.32 -11.00 5.11
N ALA A 22 -1.25 -12.27 4.71
CA ALA A 22 -0.77 -13.35 5.57
C ALA A 22 0.75 -13.29 5.82
N ALA A 23 1.53 -12.72 4.89
CA ALA A 23 2.99 -12.76 4.93
C ALA A 23 3.63 -11.76 5.92
N LEU A 24 2.95 -10.64 6.24
CA LEU A 24 3.54 -9.56 7.05
C LEU A 24 3.24 -9.66 8.57
N LEU A 25 2.51 -10.70 9.03
CA LEU A 25 2.24 -11.02 10.44
C LEU A 25 1.74 -9.88 11.35
N ALA A 26 1.30 -8.73 10.80
CA ALA A 26 0.93 -7.56 11.59
C ALA A 26 -0.50 -7.60 12.14
N ARG A 27 -1.43 -8.27 11.46
CA ARG A 27 -2.85 -8.41 11.85
C ARG A 27 -3.35 -9.80 11.50
N SER A 28 -4.27 -10.33 12.30
CA SER A 28 -4.92 -11.61 11.99
C SER A 28 -5.70 -11.52 10.68
N VAL A 29 -5.48 -12.50 9.79
CA VAL A 29 -6.03 -12.56 8.42
C VAL A 29 -7.55 -12.43 8.40
N TRP A 30 -8.25 -13.07 9.34
CA TRP A 30 -9.72 -13.03 9.41
C TRP A 30 -10.29 -11.62 9.67
N LYS A 31 -9.49 -10.69 10.21
CA LYS A 31 -9.91 -9.30 10.44
C LYS A 31 -9.77 -8.42 9.20
N GLY A 32 -9.19 -8.94 8.12
CA GLY A 32 -8.92 -8.22 6.88
C GLY A 32 -7.80 -7.17 6.97
N PRO A 33 -7.41 -6.59 5.82
CA PRO A 33 -6.41 -5.53 5.75
C PRO A 33 -6.89 -4.26 6.45
N HIS A 34 -5.94 -3.43 6.88
CA HIS A 34 -6.26 -2.11 7.42
C HIS A 34 -6.56 -1.14 6.27
N ILE A 35 -7.83 -0.79 6.13
CA ILE A 35 -8.37 0.11 5.10
C ILE A 35 -8.64 1.47 5.75
N VAL A 36 -8.21 2.54 5.08
CA VAL A 36 -8.46 3.92 5.48
C VAL A 36 -9.19 4.60 4.32
N PRO A 37 -10.19 5.47 4.56
CA PRO A 37 -10.78 6.27 3.49
C PRO A 37 -9.70 7.18 2.89
N LEU A 38 -9.37 6.94 1.63
CA LEU A 38 -8.44 7.75 0.83
C LEU A 38 -9.22 8.39 -0.33
N PRO A 39 -8.92 9.65 -0.70
CA PRO A 39 -9.56 10.32 -1.83
C PRO A 39 -8.99 9.75 -3.14
N ILE A 40 -9.43 8.55 -3.50
CA ILE A 40 -9.00 7.88 -4.72
C ILE A 40 -10.01 8.23 -5.82
N VAL A 41 -9.60 9.11 -6.71
CA VAL A 41 -10.36 9.40 -7.93
C VAL A 41 -9.86 8.44 -9.00
N ARG A 42 -10.75 7.58 -9.51
CA ARG A 42 -10.43 6.77 -10.69
C ARG A 42 -10.34 7.70 -11.90
N PRO A 43 -9.19 7.80 -12.58
CA PRO A 43 -9.08 8.64 -13.77
C PRO A 43 -9.99 8.09 -14.88
N LYS A 44 -10.49 8.98 -15.74
CA LYS A 44 -11.07 8.56 -17.02
C LYS A 44 -9.94 8.13 -17.95
N ALA A 45 -10.24 7.24 -18.91
CA ALA A 45 -9.25 6.79 -19.89
C ALA A 45 -8.67 8.00 -20.65
N GLY A 46 -7.35 8.21 -20.54
CA GLY A 46 -6.63 9.32 -21.19
C GLY A 46 -6.30 10.51 -20.27
N GLU A 47 -6.82 10.56 -19.05
CA GLU A 47 -6.53 11.64 -18.10
C GLU A 47 -5.37 11.28 -17.16
N ARG A 48 -4.50 12.24 -16.86
CA ARG A 48 -3.41 12.03 -15.89
C ARG A 48 -4.00 12.00 -14.48
N THR A 49 -3.74 10.92 -13.75
CA THR A 49 -4.09 10.82 -12.32
C THR A 49 -3.30 11.83 -11.51
N PRO A 50 -3.96 12.74 -10.77
CA PRO A 50 -3.25 13.58 -9.81
C PRO A 50 -2.68 12.71 -8.67
N PRO A 51 -1.52 13.08 -8.10
CA PRO A 51 -0.95 12.36 -6.96
C PRO A 51 -1.86 12.47 -5.74
N ILE A 52 -2.06 11.35 -5.05
CA ILE A 52 -2.97 11.26 -3.90
C ILE A 52 -2.21 11.61 -2.63
N LYS A 53 -2.52 12.76 -2.02
CA LYS A 53 -1.94 13.17 -0.73
C LYS A 53 -2.54 12.37 0.41
N THR A 54 -1.69 11.82 1.26
CA THR A 54 -2.11 11.05 2.43
C THR A 54 -1.17 11.19 3.62
N GLN A 55 -1.77 11.29 4.80
CA GLN A 55 -1.07 11.18 6.09
C GLN A 55 -1.22 9.78 6.72
N ALA A 56 -2.04 8.91 6.11
CA ALA A 56 -2.37 7.60 6.63
C ALA A 56 -1.26 6.58 6.33
N ARG A 57 -0.16 6.66 7.09
CA ARG A 57 1.01 5.75 6.94
C ARG A 57 0.71 4.29 7.25
N SER A 58 -0.35 4.00 8.01
CA SER A 58 -0.77 2.64 8.39
C SER A 58 -1.72 1.97 7.39
N ALA A 59 -2.11 2.68 6.32
CA ALA A 59 -2.95 2.11 5.26
C ALA A 59 -2.21 1.01 4.51
N THR A 60 -2.92 -0.08 4.25
CA THR A 60 -2.39 -1.24 3.51
C THR A 60 -2.49 -0.96 2.02
N ILE A 61 -1.45 -1.29 1.25
CA ILE A 61 -1.47 -1.19 -0.21
C ILE A 61 -2.38 -2.29 -0.75
N LEU A 62 -3.46 -1.87 -1.39
CA LEU A 62 -4.42 -2.77 -2.04
C LEU A 62 -4.02 -3.00 -3.50
N PRO A 63 -4.40 -4.13 -4.11
CA PRO A 63 -4.16 -4.39 -5.54
C PRO A 63 -4.70 -3.26 -6.44
N ASN A 64 -5.79 -2.62 -6.04
CA ASN A 64 -6.40 -1.49 -6.77
C ASN A 64 -5.54 -0.22 -6.82
N PHE A 65 -4.45 -0.14 -6.04
CA PHE A 65 -3.59 1.03 -5.97
C PHE A 65 -2.38 0.95 -6.91
N VAL A 66 -2.17 -0.19 -7.55
CA VAL A 66 -1.07 -0.40 -8.50
C VAL A 66 -1.18 0.61 -9.65
N GLY A 67 -0.07 1.28 -9.95
CA GLY A 67 0.00 2.31 -10.99
C GLY A 67 -0.37 3.73 -10.54
N LEU A 68 -0.93 3.90 -9.34
CA LEU A 68 -1.19 5.23 -8.76
C LEU A 68 0.07 5.79 -8.08
N VAL A 69 0.13 7.12 -7.98
CA VAL A 69 1.18 7.85 -7.26
C VAL A 69 0.60 8.41 -5.97
N PHE A 70 1.23 8.09 -4.85
CA PHE A 70 0.86 8.56 -3.52
C PHE A 70 1.88 9.54 -2.99
N GLN A 71 1.39 10.63 -2.41
CA GLN A 71 2.16 11.59 -1.63
C GLN A 71 2.03 11.23 -0.15
N VAL A 72 3.01 10.52 0.39
CA VAL A 72 3.01 10.01 1.76
C VAL A 72 3.75 10.96 2.69
N TYR A 73 3.05 11.49 3.70
CA TYR A 73 3.63 12.38 4.70
C TYR A 73 4.59 11.65 5.65
N ASN A 74 5.83 12.14 5.80
CA ASN A 74 6.82 11.58 6.72
C ASN A 74 6.94 12.30 8.07
N GLY A 75 6.10 13.31 8.34
CA GLY A 75 6.20 14.17 9.52
C GLY A 75 6.74 15.58 9.22
N LYS A 76 7.30 15.81 8.04
CA LYS A 76 7.76 17.13 7.58
C LYS A 76 7.36 17.44 6.14
N MET A 77 7.50 16.48 5.24
CA MET A 77 7.22 16.64 3.81
C MET A 77 6.47 15.44 3.25
N TYR A 78 5.87 15.62 2.08
CA TYR A 78 5.24 14.55 1.32
C TYR A 78 6.27 13.94 0.37
N HIS A 79 6.44 12.62 0.43
CA HIS A 79 7.27 11.86 -0.52
C HIS A 79 6.38 11.22 -1.58
N ASP A 80 6.77 11.38 -2.84
CA ASP A 80 6.09 10.74 -3.97
C ASP A 80 6.51 9.27 -4.07
N VAL A 81 5.55 8.37 -3.93
CA VAL A 81 5.71 6.92 -4.04
C VAL A 81 4.82 6.41 -5.15
N ARG A 82 5.41 5.85 -6.20
CA ARG A 82 4.69 5.15 -7.27
C ARG A 82 4.56 3.67 -6.91
N ILE A 83 3.33 3.17 -6.85
CA ILE A 83 3.06 1.81 -6.37
C ILE A 83 3.23 0.79 -7.49
N THR A 84 4.03 -0.23 -7.24
CA THR A 84 4.20 -1.43 -8.08
C THR A 84 3.46 -2.63 -7.48
N GLU A 85 3.32 -3.72 -8.24
CA GLU A 85 2.63 -4.94 -7.82
C GLU A 85 3.29 -5.60 -6.61
N ASP A 86 4.62 -5.59 -6.54
CA ASP A 86 5.38 -6.17 -5.42
C ASP A 86 5.13 -5.46 -4.09
N MET A 87 4.59 -4.23 -4.10
CA MET A 87 4.30 -3.46 -2.90
C MET A 87 2.94 -3.85 -2.28
N VAL A 88 2.14 -4.69 -2.94
CA VAL A 88 0.81 -5.08 -2.45
C VAL A 88 0.91 -5.85 -1.14
N GLY A 89 0.14 -5.43 -0.13
CA GLY A 89 0.16 -5.99 1.22
C GLY A 89 1.02 -5.19 2.22
N HIS A 90 2.01 -4.42 1.75
CA HIS A 90 2.82 -3.55 2.59
C HIS A 90 2.07 -2.31 3.09
N LYS A 91 2.66 -1.61 4.07
CA LYS A 91 2.14 -0.31 4.54
C LYS A 91 2.73 0.85 3.73
N LEU A 92 1.92 1.85 3.43
CA LEU A 92 2.38 3.07 2.76
C LEU A 92 3.54 3.76 3.49
N GLY A 93 3.56 3.67 4.83
CA GLY A 93 4.62 4.25 5.65
C GLY A 93 6.00 3.62 5.50
N GLU A 94 6.10 2.38 4.99
CA GLU A 94 7.38 1.67 4.78
C GLU A 94 8.21 2.35 3.68
N PHE A 95 7.55 2.92 2.69
CA PHE A 95 8.18 3.59 1.54
C PHE A 95 8.51 5.07 1.79
N SER A 96 8.23 5.59 3.00
CA SER A 96 8.45 6.99 3.37
C SER A 96 9.24 7.08 4.67
N PRO A 97 10.59 7.14 4.61
CA PRO A 97 11.44 7.16 5.79
C PRO A 97 11.28 8.47 6.58
N THR A 98 11.19 8.34 7.90
CA THR A 98 10.96 9.48 8.81
C THR A 98 12.26 10.07 9.36
N ARG A 99 13.30 9.24 9.52
CA ARG A 99 14.62 9.65 10.01
C ARG A 99 15.65 9.55 8.91
N LYS A 100 16.61 10.48 8.91
CA LYS A 100 17.80 10.37 8.05
C LYS A 100 18.67 9.21 8.55
N ARG A 101 19.34 8.52 7.61
CA ARG A 101 20.30 7.47 7.96
C ARG A 101 21.42 8.06 8.81
N PHE A 102 21.72 7.41 9.93
CA PHE A 102 22.83 7.78 10.78
C PHE A 102 24.15 7.46 10.07
N MET A 103 25.07 8.42 10.05
CA MET A 103 26.43 8.25 9.56
C MET A 103 27.38 8.70 10.65
N TYR A 104 28.17 7.75 11.17
CA TYR A 104 29.20 8.05 12.16
C TYR A 104 30.29 8.89 11.52
N LYS A 105 30.61 10.04 12.12
CA LYS A 105 31.72 10.90 11.69
C LYS A 105 32.89 10.65 12.64
N GLN A 106 33.97 10.09 12.12
CA GLN A 106 35.22 9.94 12.86
C GLN A 106 35.76 11.32 13.25
N THR A 107 36.11 11.50 14.52
CA THR A 107 36.81 12.72 14.97
C THR A 107 38.32 12.53 14.79
N LYS A 108 39.03 13.58 14.39
CA LYS A 108 40.46 13.52 14.00
C LYS A 108 41.45 13.40 15.16
N ASN A 109 41.00 13.28 16.42
CA ASN A 109 41.92 13.16 17.55
C ASN A 109 42.42 11.72 17.67
N LYS A 110 43.64 11.50 17.19
CA LYS A 110 44.50 10.35 17.46
C LYS A 110 45.86 10.87 17.89
#